data_AF-A0A947A3E0-F1
#
_entry.id   AF-A0A947A3E0-F1
#
_cell.length_a   1.000
_cell.length_b   1.000
_cell.length_c   1.000
_cell.angle_alpha   90.00
_cell.angle_beta   90.00
_cell.angle_gamma   90.00
#
_symmetry.space_group_name_H-M   'P 1'
#
loop_
_entity.id
_entity.type
_entity.pdbx_description
1 polymer ?
#
loop_
_entity_poly.entity_id
_entity_poly.type
_entity_poly.pdbx_seq_one_letter_code
_entity_poly.pdbx_strand_id
1 'polypeptide(L)'
;MRAFGIFFIFIILSLFSCTQMEKAGQLITGLSPREEYQKQSDFSNEIFQIWEERLQLALKDSLEVDLPYTEAGDLKPRNFAIYSYQTYLMPGEVIEARINTDSIETLFFSGLYKKNSYEKTGFQKVKSGDSREKILKFEIQEKGLYKLIFQPEIEAHTAFTIEINKSPIYTFPVSNGKNADIGSYWGDNRDAGKRQHKGIDIFAPKGTPV
;
A
#
# COMPACT_ATOMS: atom_id res chain seq x y z
N MET A 1 -43.39 42.58 -14.20
CA MET A 1 -43.15 41.13 -14.44
C MET A 1 -41.88 40.83 -15.27
N ARG A 2 -40.83 41.66 -15.26
CA ARG A 2 -39.55 41.36 -15.97
C ARG A 2 -38.36 41.16 -15.03
N ALA A 3 -38.40 41.74 -13.82
CA ALA A 3 -37.33 41.59 -12.83
C ALA A 3 -37.32 40.21 -12.12
N PHE A 4 -38.48 39.57 -11.98
CA PHE A 4 -38.60 38.27 -11.28
C PHE A 4 -38.00 37.10 -12.08
N GLY A 5 -38.05 37.16 -13.41
CA GLY A 5 -37.43 36.15 -14.28
C GLY A 5 -35.91 36.19 -14.30
N ILE A 6 -35.32 37.39 -14.17
CA ILE A 6 -33.85 37.57 -14.17
C ILE A 6 -33.25 37.04 -12.86
N PHE A 7 -33.95 37.23 -11.73
CA PHE A 7 -33.51 36.71 -10.43
C PHE A 7 -33.53 35.18 -10.37
N PHE A 8 -34.51 34.54 -11.04
CA PHE A 8 -34.62 33.08 -11.10
C PHE A 8 -33.53 32.44 -11.97
N ILE A 9 -33.09 33.12 -13.03
CA ILE A 9 -31.99 32.66 -13.90
C ILE A 9 -30.64 32.69 -13.17
N PHE A 10 -30.40 33.70 -12.33
CA PHE A 10 -29.17 33.78 -11.52
C PHE A 10 -29.07 32.69 -10.44
N ILE A 11 -30.21 32.26 -9.87
CA ILE A 11 -30.26 31.19 -8.87
C ILE A 11 -30.05 29.80 -9.49
N ILE A 12 -30.48 29.58 -10.74
CA ILE A 12 -30.25 28.31 -11.44
C ILE A 12 -28.76 28.17 -11.85
N LEU A 13 -28.11 29.27 -12.24
CA LEU A 13 -26.68 29.27 -12.60
C LEU A 13 -25.73 29.01 -11.41
N SER A 14 -26.12 29.37 -10.18
CA SER A 14 -25.29 29.11 -9.00
C SER A 14 -25.34 27.67 -8.50
N LEU A 15 -26.39 26.91 -8.84
CA LEU A 15 -26.52 25.50 -8.44
C LEU A 15 -25.72 24.52 -9.33
N PHE A 16 -25.29 24.94 -10.53
CA PHE A 16 -24.45 24.12 -11.42
C PHE A 16 -22.94 24.34 -11.24
N SER A 17 -22.52 25.35 -10.46
CA SER A 17 -21.10 25.69 -10.31
C SER A 17 -20.38 24.85 -9.23
N CYS A 18 -21.12 24.19 -8.33
CA CYS A 18 -20.54 23.58 -7.13
C CYS A 18 -20.04 22.13 -7.32
N THR A 19 -20.16 21.52 -8.50
CA THR A 19 -19.73 20.13 -8.73
C THR A 19 -18.44 20.00 -9.54
N GLN A 20 -17.91 21.10 -10.10
CA GLN A 20 -16.64 21.07 -10.86
C GLN A 20 -15.40 21.36 -10.00
N MET A 21 -15.55 22.02 -8.85
CA MET A 21 -14.40 22.34 -7.98
C MET A 21 -13.75 21.10 -7.35
N GLU A 22 -14.48 20.03 -7.08
CA GLU A 22 -13.89 18.75 -6.62
C GLU A 22 -13.05 18.06 -7.70
N LYS A 23 -13.37 18.25 -8.99
CA LYS A 23 -12.58 17.72 -10.12
C LYS A 23 -11.35 18.58 -10.43
N ALA A 24 -11.41 19.88 -10.18
CA ALA A 24 -10.28 20.79 -10.41
C ALA A 24 -9.09 20.52 -9.45
N GLY A 25 -9.36 20.02 -8.23
CA GLY A 25 -8.31 19.64 -7.28
C GLY A 25 -7.47 18.42 -7.72
N GLN A 26 -7.99 17.57 -8.61
CA GLN A 26 -7.24 16.45 -9.19
C GLN A 26 -6.35 16.87 -10.38
N LEU A 27 -6.58 18.05 -10.95
CA LEU A 27 -5.91 18.52 -12.18
C LEU A 27 -4.51 19.12 -11.95
N ILE A 28 -4.06 19.24 -10.70
CA ILE A 28 -2.68 19.65 -10.32
C ILE A 28 -1.89 18.42 -9.83
N THR A 29 -2.15 17.26 -10.43
CA THR A 29 -1.31 16.08 -10.21
C THR A 29 -0.44 15.90 -11.45
N GLY A 30 0.88 15.88 -11.26
CA GLY A 30 1.80 15.50 -12.34
C GLY A 30 1.51 14.07 -12.83
N LEU A 31 2.20 13.65 -13.89
CA LEU A 31 2.10 12.28 -14.39
C LEU A 31 2.39 11.29 -13.25
N SER A 32 1.62 10.20 -13.19
CA SER A 32 1.96 9.07 -12.35
C SER A 32 3.32 8.48 -12.77
N PRO A 33 4.04 7.78 -11.87
CA PRO A 33 5.32 7.18 -12.23
C PRO A 33 5.26 6.27 -13.47
N ARG A 34 4.11 5.61 -13.71
CA ARG A 34 3.88 4.74 -14.87
C ARG A 34 3.71 5.53 -16.17
N GLU A 35 2.97 6.64 -16.12
CA GLU A 35 2.80 7.54 -17.26
C GLU A 35 4.10 8.27 -17.59
N GLU A 36 4.89 8.64 -16.57
CA GLU A 36 6.22 9.19 -16.76
C GLU A 36 7.14 8.16 -17.43
N TYR A 37 7.11 6.91 -16.98
CA TYR A 37 7.87 5.81 -17.56
C TYR A 37 7.52 5.57 -19.04
N GLN A 38 6.23 5.56 -19.39
CA GLN A 38 5.80 5.43 -20.79
C GLN A 38 6.36 6.57 -21.66
N LYS A 39 6.34 7.80 -21.15
CA LYS A 39 6.76 8.99 -21.89
C LYS A 39 8.27 9.07 -22.10
N GLN A 40 9.06 8.60 -21.14
CA GLN A 40 10.53 8.69 -21.16
C GLN A 40 11.21 7.55 -21.94
N SER A 41 10.46 6.52 -22.31
CA SER A 41 11.01 5.30 -22.87
C SER A 41 10.78 5.17 -24.38
N ASP A 42 11.61 4.36 -25.04
CA ASP A 42 11.61 4.17 -26.50
C ASP A 42 10.84 2.91 -26.96
N PHE A 43 9.99 2.34 -26.10
CA PHE A 43 9.15 1.19 -26.47
C PHE A 43 7.81 1.64 -27.06
N SER A 44 7.20 0.75 -27.86
CA SER A 44 5.91 1.03 -28.50
C SER A 44 4.75 0.99 -27.49
N ASN A 45 3.63 1.61 -27.85
CA ASN A 45 2.41 1.61 -27.03
C ASN A 45 1.87 0.18 -26.79
N GLU A 46 2.03 -0.71 -27.77
CA GLU A 46 1.61 -2.11 -27.67
C GLU A 46 2.43 -2.85 -26.61
N ILE A 47 3.74 -2.61 -26.55
CA ILE A 47 4.63 -3.19 -25.52
C ILE A 47 4.27 -2.66 -24.13
N PHE A 48 4.00 -1.35 -24.02
CA PHE A 48 3.55 -0.76 -22.77
C PHE A 48 2.19 -1.32 -22.32
N GLN A 49 1.26 -1.54 -23.25
CA GLN A 49 -0.05 -2.12 -22.94
C GLN A 49 0.07 -3.55 -22.42
N ILE A 50 0.91 -4.39 -23.04
CA ILE A 50 1.19 -5.75 -22.54
C ILE A 50 1.68 -5.69 -21.09
N TRP A 51 2.60 -4.76 -20.81
CA TRP A 51 3.12 -4.54 -19.47
C TRP A 51 2.02 -4.11 -18.48
N GLU A 52 1.22 -3.10 -18.81
CA GLU A 52 0.11 -2.64 -17.94
C GLU A 52 -0.92 -3.74 -17.65
N GLU A 53 -1.27 -4.56 -18.66
CA GLU A 53 -2.25 -5.64 -18.51
C GLU A 53 -1.82 -6.73 -17.52
N ARG A 54 -0.50 -6.89 -17.27
CA ARG A 54 0.01 -7.82 -16.25
C ARG A 54 -0.55 -7.53 -14.86
N LEU A 55 -0.82 -6.25 -14.56
CA LEU A 55 -1.39 -5.85 -13.27
C LEU A 55 -2.73 -6.53 -13.00
N GLN A 56 -3.56 -6.73 -14.03
CA GLN A 56 -4.85 -7.40 -13.89
C GLN A 56 -4.71 -8.90 -13.55
N LEU A 57 -3.62 -9.52 -14.00
CA LEU A 57 -3.30 -10.90 -13.64
C LEU A 57 -2.85 -10.98 -12.18
N ALA A 58 -1.94 -10.09 -11.76
CA ALA A 58 -1.47 -10.03 -10.38
C ALA A 58 -2.58 -9.74 -9.37
N LEU A 59 -3.58 -8.92 -9.73
CA LEU A 59 -4.75 -8.66 -8.87
C LEU A 59 -5.62 -9.89 -8.64
N LYS A 60 -5.67 -10.82 -9.61
CA LYS A 60 -6.45 -12.07 -9.54
C LYS A 60 -5.68 -13.21 -8.88
N ASP A 61 -4.36 -13.10 -8.81
CA ASP A 61 -3.50 -14.09 -8.16
C ASP A 61 -3.84 -14.23 -6.66
N SER A 62 -3.62 -15.42 -6.10
CA SER A 62 -4.02 -15.80 -4.74
C SER A 62 -2.88 -16.36 -3.89
N LEU A 63 -1.62 -16.22 -4.32
CA LEU A 63 -0.47 -16.63 -3.51
C LEU A 63 -0.46 -15.87 -2.17
N GLU A 64 -0.55 -16.60 -1.06
CA GLU A 64 -0.49 -16.07 0.30
C GLU A 64 0.85 -16.43 0.94
N VAL A 65 1.45 -15.50 1.67
CA VAL A 65 2.76 -15.66 2.32
C VAL A 65 2.70 -15.19 3.77
N ASP A 66 3.46 -15.86 4.62
CA ASP A 66 3.75 -15.38 5.98
C ASP A 66 4.92 -14.40 5.96
N LEU A 67 4.90 -13.41 6.85
CA LEU A 67 5.96 -12.40 6.97
C LEU A 67 6.86 -12.68 8.18
N PRO A 68 8.19 -12.52 8.05
CA PRO A 68 8.91 -11.96 6.90
C PRO A 68 9.02 -12.93 5.71
N TYR A 69 9.04 -12.39 4.50
CA TYR A 69 9.16 -13.14 3.25
C TYR A 69 10.29 -12.60 2.38
N THR A 70 11.00 -13.49 1.69
CA THR A 70 12.07 -13.13 0.76
C THR A 70 12.00 -14.01 -0.49
N GLU A 71 12.09 -13.39 -1.66
CA GLU A 71 12.18 -14.06 -2.94
C GLU A 71 13.30 -13.46 -3.77
N ALA A 72 14.09 -14.30 -4.43
CA ALA A 72 15.17 -13.88 -5.31
C ALA A 72 15.00 -14.49 -6.70
N GLY A 73 15.51 -13.79 -7.71
CA GLY A 73 15.49 -14.27 -9.09
C GLY A 73 16.25 -13.36 -10.04
N ASP A 74 16.14 -13.68 -11.33
CA ASP A 74 16.82 -12.95 -12.40
C ASP A 74 15.79 -12.39 -13.39
N LEU A 75 15.89 -11.09 -13.67
CA LEU A 75 15.08 -10.43 -14.69
C LEU A 75 15.75 -10.50 -16.05
N LYS A 76 14.91 -10.67 -17.06
CA LYS A 76 15.31 -10.65 -18.47
C LYS A 76 14.47 -9.60 -19.19
N PRO A 77 15.05 -8.88 -20.17
CA PRO A 77 14.32 -7.91 -20.96
C PRO A 77 13.04 -8.51 -21.56
N ARG A 78 11.94 -7.76 -21.50
CA ARG A 78 10.63 -8.09 -22.08
C ARG A 78 10.04 -9.41 -21.60
N ASN A 79 10.39 -9.85 -20.38
CA ASN A 79 9.74 -11.00 -19.76
C ASN A 79 8.34 -10.66 -19.21
N PHE A 80 8.02 -9.37 -19.05
CA PHE A 80 6.78 -8.85 -18.44
C PHE A 80 6.43 -9.54 -17.12
N ALA A 81 7.45 -9.83 -16.31
CA ALA A 81 7.28 -10.43 -15.00
C ALA A 81 6.42 -9.53 -14.10
N ILE A 82 5.61 -10.17 -13.25
CA ILE A 82 4.87 -9.49 -12.21
C ILE A 82 4.75 -10.41 -11.01
N TYR A 83 5.04 -9.87 -9.83
CA TYR A 83 5.07 -10.63 -8.58
C TYR A 83 3.92 -10.15 -7.71
N SER A 84 3.18 -11.09 -7.11
CA SER A 84 1.96 -10.78 -6.36
C SER A 84 1.86 -11.67 -5.13
N TYR A 85 1.72 -11.06 -3.96
CA TYR A 85 1.63 -11.77 -2.69
C TYR A 85 0.50 -11.21 -1.85
N GLN A 86 -0.22 -12.09 -1.16
CA GLN A 86 -1.24 -11.72 -0.18
C GLN A 86 -0.74 -12.01 1.23
N THR A 87 -1.11 -11.16 2.17
CA THR A 87 -0.83 -11.35 3.60
C THR A 87 -1.92 -10.66 4.42
N TYR A 88 -2.28 -11.25 5.55
CA TYR A 88 -3.18 -10.60 6.50
C TYR A 88 -2.41 -9.61 7.38
N LEU A 89 -2.92 -8.39 7.52
CA LEU A 89 -2.31 -7.32 8.31
C LEU A 89 -3.29 -6.73 9.31
N MET A 90 -2.74 -6.20 10.41
CA MET A 90 -3.46 -5.67 11.56
C MET A 90 -3.15 -4.17 11.76
N PRO A 91 -4.09 -3.41 12.34
CA PRO A 91 -3.85 -2.01 12.68
C PRO A 91 -2.64 -1.84 13.59
N GLY A 92 -1.82 -0.83 13.33
CA GLY A 92 -0.57 -0.57 14.06
C GLY A 92 0.63 -1.39 13.58
N GLU A 93 0.47 -2.23 12.56
CA GLU A 93 1.59 -2.78 11.82
C GLU A 93 2.06 -1.80 10.73
N VAL A 94 3.35 -1.76 10.47
CA VAL A 94 3.97 -1.09 9.34
C VAL A 94 4.48 -2.19 8.41
N ILE A 95 3.96 -2.22 7.19
CA ILE A 95 4.49 -3.07 6.13
C ILE A 95 5.61 -2.31 5.41
N GLU A 96 6.74 -2.97 5.21
CA GLU A 96 7.86 -2.48 4.41
C GLU A 96 8.26 -3.55 3.40
N ALA A 97 8.25 -3.18 2.12
CA ALA A 97 8.80 -4.00 1.05
C ALA A 97 9.96 -3.26 0.39
N ARG A 98 11.08 -3.96 0.21
CA ARG A 98 12.29 -3.45 -0.44
C ARG A 98 12.68 -4.37 -1.58
N ILE A 99 13.07 -3.79 -2.70
CA ILE A 99 13.61 -4.53 -3.83
C ILE A 99 15.07 -4.13 -3.99
N ASN A 100 15.95 -5.12 -3.86
CA ASN A 100 17.38 -4.97 -4.09
C ASN A 100 17.69 -5.47 -5.50
N THR A 101 18.50 -4.71 -6.24
CA THR A 101 18.95 -5.02 -7.61
C THR A 101 20.43 -4.66 -7.73
N ASP A 102 21.14 -5.29 -8.65
CA ASP A 102 22.56 -4.95 -8.90
C ASP A 102 22.70 -3.59 -9.63
N SER A 103 21.64 -3.17 -10.33
CA SER A 103 21.58 -1.87 -11.01
C SER A 103 20.76 -0.86 -10.18
N ILE A 104 21.30 0.33 -9.98
CA ILE A 104 20.60 1.43 -9.30
C ILE A 104 19.47 1.99 -10.17
N GLU A 105 19.66 2.00 -11.50
CA GLU A 105 18.74 2.61 -12.47
C GLU A 105 17.46 1.79 -12.68
N THR A 106 17.48 0.48 -12.37
CA THR A 106 16.31 -0.37 -12.60
C THR A 106 15.14 0.05 -11.74
N LEU A 107 14.00 0.31 -12.40
CA LEU A 107 12.77 0.72 -11.76
C LEU A 107 11.91 -0.49 -11.36
N PHE A 108 11.29 -0.41 -10.18
CA PHE A 108 10.25 -1.34 -9.74
C PHE A 108 8.99 -0.61 -9.32
N PHE A 109 7.91 -0.83 -10.06
CA PHE A 109 6.61 -0.26 -9.75
C PHE A 109 5.90 -1.15 -8.74
N SER A 110 5.83 -0.68 -7.49
CA SER A 110 5.20 -1.41 -6.40
C SER A 110 3.86 -0.78 -5.99
N GLY A 111 2.92 -1.62 -5.59
CA GLY A 111 1.62 -1.21 -5.10
C GLY A 111 1.13 -2.09 -3.98
N LEU A 112 0.52 -1.45 -2.98
CA LEU A 112 -0.22 -2.10 -1.91
C LEU A 112 -1.70 -1.92 -2.17
N TYR A 113 -2.42 -3.02 -2.07
CA TYR A 113 -3.85 -3.09 -2.31
C TYR A 113 -4.52 -3.74 -1.11
N LYS A 114 -5.68 -3.25 -0.72
CA LYS A 114 -6.51 -3.84 0.34
C LYS A 114 -7.68 -4.56 -0.30
N LYS A 115 -8.00 -5.76 0.18
CA LYS A 115 -9.19 -6.47 -0.25
C LYS A 115 -10.45 -5.68 0.13
N ASN A 116 -11.33 -5.48 -0.83
CA ASN A 116 -12.62 -4.86 -0.62
C ASN A 116 -13.51 -5.81 0.19
N SER A 117 -14.11 -5.32 1.27
CA SER A 117 -15.02 -6.09 2.12
C SER A 117 -16.31 -6.50 1.39
N TYR A 118 -16.71 -5.77 0.35
CA TYR A 118 -17.96 -5.98 -0.38
C TYR A 118 -17.84 -6.87 -1.62
N GLU A 119 -16.63 -7.02 -2.18
CA GLU A 119 -16.39 -7.81 -3.38
C GLU A 119 -15.42 -8.96 -3.09
N LYS A 120 -15.80 -10.20 -3.41
CA LYS A 120 -14.96 -11.38 -3.14
C LYS A 120 -13.57 -11.33 -3.79
N THR A 121 -13.43 -10.59 -4.89
CA THR A 121 -12.20 -10.52 -5.71
C THR A 121 -11.66 -9.10 -5.89
N GLY A 122 -12.30 -8.08 -5.30
CA GLY A 122 -11.90 -6.68 -5.50
C GLY A 122 -10.72 -6.31 -4.61
N PHE A 123 -9.64 -5.81 -5.21
CA PHE A 123 -8.51 -5.19 -4.50
C PHE A 123 -8.45 -3.70 -4.85
N GLN A 124 -8.52 -2.85 -3.84
CA GLN A 124 -8.40 -1.39 -4.01
C GLN A 124 -6.98 -0.95 -3.67
N LYS A 125 -6.37 -0.15 -4.55
CA LYS A 125 -5.03 0.39 -4.30
C LYS A 125 -5.08 1.37 -3.12
N VAL A 126 -4.18 1.20 -2.16
CA VAL A 126 -4.04 2.07 -0.98
C VAL A 126 -2.71 2.85 -0.97
N LYS A 127 -1.66 2.30 -1.59
CA LYS A 127 -0.34 2.96 -1.64
C LYS A 127 0.43 2.54 -2.89
N SER A 128 1.18 3.48 -3.48
CA SER A 128 2.29 3.18 -4.41
C SER A 128 3.60 3.29 -3.63
N GLY A 129 4.56 2.42 -3.92
CA GLY A 129 5.94 2.65 -3.51
C GLY A 129 6.67 3.59 -4.46
N ASP A 130 7.89 3.95 -4.08
CA ASP A 130 8.80 4.70 -4.92
C ASP A 130 9.51 3.74 -5.88
N SER A 131 9.46 4.04 -7.18
CA SER A 131 10.00 3.14 -8.20
C SER A 131 11.51 3.19 -8.35
N ARG A 132 12.15 4.30 -7.97
CA ARG A 132 13.61 4.50 -8.04
C ARG A 132 14.28 3.98 -6.78
N GLU A 133 13.75 4.39 -5.63
CA GLU A 133 14.21 3.93 -4.31
C GLU A 133 13.85 2.46 -4.06
N LYS A 134 12.90 1.91 -4.84
CA LYS A 134 12.48 0.50 -4.78
C LYS A 134 11.96 0.10 -3.39
N ILE A 135 11.27 1.04 -2.74
CA ILE A 135 10.70 0.86 -1.39
C ILE A 135 9.21 1.18 -1.40
N LEU A 136 8.43 0.29 -0.78
CA LEU A 136 7.06 0.56 -0.39
C LEU A 136 6.96 0.44 1.13
N LYS A 137 6.53 1.51 1.79
CA LYS A 137 6.28 1.53 3.23
C LYS A 137 4.90 2.09 3.52
N PHE A 138 4.15 1.43 4.40
CA PHE A 138 2.79 1.84 4.74
C PHE A 138 2.37 1.40 6.15
N GLU A 139 1.73 2.30 6.88
CA GLU A 139 1.12 1.99 8.17
C GLU A 139 -0.30 1.47 7.97
N ILE A 140 -0.59 0.31 8.55
CA ILE A 140 -1.87 -0.36 8.44
C ILE A 140 -2.83 0.25 9.46
N GLN A 141 -3.94 0.80 8.94
CA GLN A 141 -5.00 1.41 9.74
C GLN A 141 -6.18 0.47 9.98
N GLU A 142 -6.39 -0.47 9.06
CA GLU A 142 -7.54 -1.36 9.08
C GLU A 142 -7.07 -2.80 8.92
N LYS A 143 -7.61 -3.70 9.75
CA LYS A 143 -7.32 -5.13 9.60
C LYS A 143 -7.85 -5.63 8.26
N GLY A 144 -7.14 -6.56 7.65
CA GLY A 144 -7.64 -7.23 6.45
C GLY A 144 -6.57 -7.95 5.66
N LEU A 145 -7.02 -8.51 4.54
CA LEU A 145 -6.14 -9.11 3.56
C LEU A 145 -5.59 -8.02 2.64
N TYR A 146 -4.28 -7.89 2.61
CA TYR A 146 -3.57 -6.98 1.75
C TYR A 146 -2.84 -7.75 0.65
N LYS A 147 -2.61 -7.09 -0.47
CA LYS A 147 -1.87 -7.61 -1.61
C LYS A 147 -0.76 -6.64 -2.00
N LEU A 148 0.45 -7.15 -2.07
CA LEU A 148 1.63 -6.47 -2.59
C LEU A 148 1.84 -6.92 -4.03
N ILE A 149 2.00 -5.96 -4.94
CA ILE A 149 2.32 -6.22 -6.34
C ILE A 149 3.62 -5.50 -6.67
N PHE A 150 4.56 -6.21 -7.29
CA PHE A 150 5.83 -5.68 -7.75
C PHE A 150 5.97 -5.94 -9.25
N GLN A 151 6.19 -4.88 -10.00
CA GLN A 151 6.32 -4.95 -11.44
C GLN A 151 7.62 -4.26 -11.87
N PRO A 152 8.63 -5.01 -12.33
CA PRO A 152 9.84 -4.43 -12.90
C PRO A 152 9.54 -3.65 -14.19
N GLU A 153 10.42 -2.73 -14.54
CA GLU A 153 10.44 -2.10 -15.86
C GLU A 153 10.62 -3.11 -17.01
N ILE A 154 10.19 -2.73 -18.22
CA ILE A 154 10.09 -3.63 -19.39
C ILE A 154 11.45 -4.20 -19.79
N GLU A 155 12.51 -3.39 -19.79
CA GLU A 155 13.84 -3.78 -20.26
C GLU A 155 14.77 -4.21 -19.12
N ALA A 156 14.22 -4.49 -17.93
CA ALA A 156 15.01 -4.88 -16.77
C ALA A 156 15.88 -6.12 -17.03
N HIS A 157 17.15 -6.03 -16.68
CA HIS A 157 18.14 -7.11 -16.84
C HIS A 157 19.10 -7.10 -15.66
N THR A 158 18.67 -7.71 -14.55
CA THR A 158 19.42 -7.71 -13.29
C THR A 158 18.92 -8.84 -12.40
N ALA A 159 19.79 -9.38 -11.55
CA ALA A 159 19.36 -10.17 -10.42
C ALA A 159 18.61 -9.26 -9.43
N PHE A 160 17.64 -9.82 -8.72
CA PHE A 160 16.88 -9.07 -7.74
C PHE A 160 16.53 -9.90 -6.51
N THR A 161 16.21 -9.20 -5.43
CA THR A 161 15.61 -9.78 -4.23
C THR A 161 14.48 -8.89 -3.74
N ILE A 162 13.29 -9.47 -3.55
CA ILE A 162 12.14 -8.84 -2.91
C ILE A 162 12.15 -9.26 -1.44
N GLU A 163 12.24 -8.28 -0.54
CA GLU A 163 12.14 -8.48 0.90
C GLU A 163 10.86 -7.82 1.41
N ILE A 164 10.02 -8.58 2.09
CA ILE A 164 8.76 -8.10 2.65
C ILE A 164 8.79 -8.35 4.15
N ASN A 165 8.73 -7.27 4.91
CA ASN A 165 8.78 -7.28 6.37
C ASN A 165 7.58 -6.53 6.94
N LYS A 166 7.18 -6.91 8.16
CA LYS A 166 6.25 -6.11 8.97
C LYS A 166 6.85 -5.85 10.34
N SER A 167 6.59 -4.67 10.87
CA SER A 167 7.01 -4.26 12.21
C SER A 167 5.87 -3.55 12.93
N PRO A 168 5.85 -3.50 14.27
CA PRO A 168 4.95 -2.58 14.96
C PRO A 168 5.32 -1.13 14.62
N ILE A 169 4.34 -0.23 14.62
CA ILE A 169 4.58 1.21 14.47
C ILE A 169 5.29 1.81 15.69
N TYR A 170 4.98 1.29 16.87
CA TYR A 170 5.55 1.75 18.13
C TYR A 170 6.70 0.84 18.56
N THR A 171 7.76 1.47 19.06
CA THR A 171 8.81 0.78 19.79
C THR A 171 8.29 0.34 21.16
N PHE A 172 8.96 -0.64 21.76
CA PHE A 172 8.67 -1.02 23.13
C PHE A 172 8.86 0.18 24.07
N PRO A 173 7.88 0.51 24.93
CA PRO A 173 7.95 1.65 25.84
C PRO A 173 8.79 1.35 27.10
N VAL A 174 9.49 0.22 27.13
CA VAL A 174 10.35 -0.20 28.23
C VAL A 174 11.68 -0.60 27.63
N SER A 175 12.77 -0.06 28.17
CA SER A 175 14.12 -0.33 27.69
C SER A 175 14.44 -1.82 27.68
N ASN A 176 14.88 -2.32 26.52
CA ASN A 176 15.13 -3.75 26.25
C ASN A 176 13.93 -4.69 26.43
N GLY A 177 12.71 -4.15 26.50
CA GLY A 177 11.49 -4.95 26.54
C GLY A 177 11.28 -5.74 25.25
N LYS A 178 10.71 -6.93 25.41
CA LYS A 178 10.45 -7.91 24.34
C LYS A 178 9.00 -8.35 24.39
N ASN A 179 8.50 -8.93 23.30
CA ASN A 179 7.13 -9.46 23.26
C ASN A 179 6.81 -10.44 24.40
N ALA A 180 7.81 -11.18 24.92
CA ALA A 180 7.64 -12.09 26.06
C ALA A 180 7.37 -11.37 27.40
N ASP A 181 7.67 -10.07 27.49
CA ASP A 181 7.43 -9.24 28.67
C ASP A 181 5.99 -8.69 28.71
N ILE A 182 5.21 -8.91 27.64
CA ILE A 182 3.78 -8.60 27.59
C ILE A 182 3.03 -9.69 28.36
N GLY A 183 2.45 -9.32 29.50
CA GLY A 183 1.69 -10.26 30.33
C GLY A 183 0.18 -10.10 30.25
N SER A 184 -0.34 -9.19 29.43
CA SER A 184 -1.78 -9.12 29.09
C SER A 184 -2.01 -8.49 27.72
N TYR A 185 -3.22 -8.64 27.20
CA TYR A 185 -3.64 -8.05 25.92
C TYR A 185 -4.93 -7.25 26.09
N TRP A 186 -5.23 -6.40 25.11
CA TRP A 186 -6.47 -5.63 25.10
C TRP A 186 -7.68 -6.56 25.07
N GLY A 187 -8.60 -6.39 26.02
CA GLY A 187 -9.78 -7.25 26.16
C GLY A 187 -9.57 -8.49 27.01
N ASP A 188 -8.39 -8.67 27.60
CA ASP A 188 -8.13 -9.75 28.56
C ASP A 188 -9.14 -9.72 29.73
N ASN A 189 -9.54 -10.89 30.21
CA ASN A 189 -10.60 -11.02 31.20
C ASN A 189 -10.10 -10.61 32.59
N ARG A 190 -10.76 -9.65 33.20
CA ARG A 190 -10.56 -9.23 34.59
C ARG A 190 -11.80 -9.55 35.40
N ASP A 191 -11.61 -9.78 36.70
CA ASP A 191 -12.68 -10.06 37.67
C ASP A 191 -13.62 -11.19 37.20
N ALA A 192 -13.03 -12.33 36.82
CA ALA A 192 -13.77 -13.49 36.29
C ALA A 192 -14.63 -13.17 35.06
N GLY A 193 -14.15 -12.28 34.18
CA GLY A 193 -14.81 -11.91 32.93
C GLY A 193 -15.88 -10.82 33.07
N LYS A 194 -16.08 -10.25 34.26
CA LYS A 194 -16.98 -9.09 34.45
C LYS A 194 -16.44 -7.82 33.82
N ARG A 195 -15.12 -7.72 33.65
CA ARG A 195 -14.46 -6.58 33.02
C ARG A 195 -13.50 -7.06 31.95
N GLN A 196 -13.32 -6.20 30.96
CA GLN A 196 -12.30 -6.34 29.93
C GLN A 196 -11.17 -5.36 30.20
N HIS A 197 -9.93 -5.86 30.16
CA HIS A 197 -8.75 -5.04 30.29
C HIS A 197 -8.67 -4.03 29.13
N LYS A 198 -8.37 -2.76 29.43
CA LYS A 198 -8.26 -1.66 28.46
C LYS A 198 -6.82 -1.14 28.37
N GLY A 199 -5.88 -2.07 28.25
CA GLY A 199 -4.46 -1.79 28.19
C GLY A 199 -3.65 -3.05 27.87
N ILE A 200 -2.34 -2.87 27.77
CA ILE A 200 -1.36 -3.95 27.62
C ILE A 200 -0.38 -3.77 28.78
N ASP A 201 -0.35 -4.74 29.70
CA ASP A 201 0.60 -4.73 30.81
C ASP A 201 1.93 -5.30 30.34
N ILE A 202 2.99 -4.52 30.51
CA ILE A 202 4.38 -4.90 30.20
C ILE A 202 5.14 -4.99 31.52
N PHE A 203 5.79 -6.13 31.77
CA PHE A 203 6.50 -6.39 33.01
C PHE A 203 8.00 -6.19 32.84
N ALA A 204 8.62 -5.47 33.77
CA ALA A 204 10.07 -5.30 33.82
C ALA A 204 10.56 -5.11 35.26
N PRO A 205 11.86 -5.35 35.54
CA PRO A 205 12.44 -5.04 36.85
C PRO A 205 12.22 -3.59 37.25
N LYS A 206 12.00 -3.36 38.55
CA LYS A 206 11.83 -2.00 39.09
C LYS A 206 13.06 -1.15 38.76
N GLY A 207 12.84 0.04 38.20
CA GLY A 207 13.92 0.95 37.80
C GLY A 207 14.37 0.79 36.34
N THR A 208 13.76 -0.12 35.57
CA THR A 208 13.98 -0.18 34.12
C THR A 208 13.49 1.13 33.47
N PRO A 209 14.30 1.79 32.63
CA PRO A 209 13.88 3.01 31.94
C PRO A 209 12.66 2.78 31.02
N VAL A 210 11.81 3.82 30.92
CA VAL A 210 10.63 3.90 30.03
C VAL A 210 10.75 5.08 29.08
#